data_AF-A0A0W8FE30-F1
#
_entry.id   AF-A0A0W8FE30-F1
#
_cell.length_a   1.000
_cell.length_b   1.000
_cell.length_c   1.000
_cell.angle_alpha   90.00
_cell.angle_beta   90.00
_cell.angle_gamma   90.00
#
_symmetry.space_group_name_H-M   'P 1'
#
loop_
_entity.id
_entity.type
_entity.pdbx_description
1 polymer ?
#
loop_
_entity_poly.entity_id
_entity_poly.type
_entity_poly.pdbx_seq_one_letter_code
_entity_poly.pdbx_strand_id
1 'polypeptide(L)' 'MSIGMLLCRVGIHAWGRRRGYNEYASNVIEWEQRCERCGKRKQWIEVKKGRR' A
#
# COMPACT_ATOMS: atom_id res chain seq x y z
N MET A 1 12.11 22.85 6.11
CA MET A 1 11.55 21.91 5.12
C MET A 1 12.29 20.58 5.25
N SER A 2 11.64 19.54 5.77
CA SER A 2 12.29 18.26 6.09
C SER A 2 12.71 17.52 4.82
N ILE A 3 14.01 17.20 4.70
CA ILE A 3 14.62 16.44 3.59
C ILE A 3 13.82 15.17 3.23
N GLY A 4 13.17 14.54 4.21
CA GLY A 4 12.29 13.38 4.02
C GLY A 4 11.11 13.61 3.05
N MET A 5 10.64 14.85 2.92
CA MET A 5 9.52 15.23 2.05
C MET A 5 9.96 15.43 0.60
N LEU A 6 11.21 15.87 0.37
CA LEU A 6 11.81 16.00 -0.95
C LEU A 6 12.09 14.63 -1.60
N LEU A 7 12.51 13.65 -0.81
CA LEU A 7 12.69 12.26 -1.29
C LEU A 7 11.38 11.67 -1.84
N CYS A 8 10.25 12.05 -1.26
CA CYS A 8 8.93 11.64 -1.75
C CYS A 8 8.54 12.31 -3.08
N ARG A 9 9.16 13.44 -3.45
CA ARG A 9 8.94 14.11 -4.74
C ARG A 9 9.71 13.46 -5.88
N VAL A 10 10.86 12.86 -5.59
CA VAL A 10 11.69 12.11 -6.57
C VAL A 10 11.20 10.66 -6.75
N GLY A 11 10.22 10.22 -5.95
CA GLY A 11 9.65 8.87 -6.01
C GLY A 11 10.21 7.88 -4.99
N ILE A 12 11.15 8.30 -4.14
CA ILE A 12 11.69 7.50 -3.03
C ILE A 12 10.70 7.59 -1.85
N HIS A 13 9.61 6.86 -1.97
CA HIS A 13 8.60 6.73 -0.93
C HIS A 13 9.02 5.66 0.08
N ALA A 14 9.05 6.03 1.37
CA ALA A 14 9.14 5.06 2.45
C ALA A 14 7.74 4.51 2.72
N TRP A 15 7.41 3.37 2.12
CA TRP A 15 6.15 2.68 2.32
C TRP A 15 6.15 2.01 3.69
N GLY A 16 5.15 2.36 4.51
CA GLY A 16 4.94 1.75 5.83
C GLY A 16 4.24 0.39 5.72
N ARG A 17 3.78 -0.13 6.85
CA ARG A 17 3.18 -1.47 6.95
C ARG A 17 2.06 -1.69 5.94
N ARG A 18 2.15 -2.84 5.24
CA ARG A 18 1.14 -3.36 4.34
C ARG A 18 -0.04 -3.91 5.17
N ARG A 19 -1.22 -3.35 4.99
CA ARG A 19 -2.48 -3.86 5.58
C ARG A 19 -3.24 -4.62 4.51
N GLY A 20 -3.43 -5.91 4.72
CA GLY A 20 -4.32 -6.73 3.90
C GLY A 20 -5.68 -6.82 4.57
N TYR A 21 -6.69 -6.16 4.02
CA TYR A 21 -8.08 -6.37 4.39
C TYR A 21 -8.58 -7.57 3.59
N ASN A 22 -8.78 -8.70 4.28
CA ASN A 22 -9.39 -9.90 3.74
C ASN A 22 -10.82 -9.93 4.28
N GLU A 23 -11.76 -9.36 3.52
CA GLU A 23 -13.17 -9.54 3.81
C GLU A 23 -13.51 -11.03 3.63
N TYR A 24 -13.94 -11.68 4.71
CA TYR A 24 -14.15 -13.13 4.83
C TYR A 24 -15.11 -13.75 3.80
N ALA A 25 -15.76 -12.96 2.95
CA ALA A 25 -16.70 -13.39 1.91
C ALA A 25 -16.16 -13.24 0.47
N SER A 26 -14.98 -12.64 0.27
CA SER A 26 -14.49 -12.25 -1.06
C SER A 26 -13.20 -12.99 -1.42
N ASN A 27 -13.09 -13.48 -2.65
CA ASN A 27 -11.85 -14.03 -3.22
C ASN A 27 -10.78 -12.95 -3.48
N VAL A 28 -10.93 -11.74 -2.93
CA VAL A 28 -10.03 -10.61 -3.12
C VAL A 28 -9.43 -10.17 -1.79
N ILE A 29 -8.12 -9.92 -1.80
CA ILE A 29 -7.38 -9.32 -0.71
C ILE A 29 -7.12 -7.88 -1.12
N GLU A 30 -7.68 -6.94 -0.37
CA GLU A 30 -7.39 -5.53 -0.55
C GLU A 30 -6.13 -5.18 0.22
N TRP A 31 -5.10 -4.78 -0.49
CA TRP A 31 -3.85 -4.33 0.10
C TRP A 31 -3.80 -2.82 0.11
N GLU A 32 -3.55 -2.26 1.29
CA GLU A 32 -3.25 -0.85 1.48
C GLU A 32 -1.81 -0.68 2.01
N GLN A 33 -1.05 0.22 1.41
CA GLN A 33 0.19 0.77 1.96
C GLN A 33 0.13 2.28 2.03
N ARG A 34 0.66 2.85 3.11
CA ARG A 34 0.77 4.29 3.30
C ARG A 34 2.22 4.68 3.45
N CYS A 35 2.65 5.72 2.75
CA CYS A 35 3.98 6.28 2.94
C CYS A 35 4.04 7.06 4.25
N GLU A 36 4.98 6.72 5.13
CA GLU A 36 5.12 7.34 6.45
C GLU A 36 5.64 8.79 6.37
N ARG A 37 6.29 9.15 5.26
CA ARG A 37 6.88 10.47 5.05
C ARG A 37 5.90 11.48 4.47
N CYS A 38 5.22 11.14 3.37
CA CYS A 38 4.32 12.07 2.66
C CYS A 38 2.83 11.72 2.81
N GLY A 39 2.50 10.61 3.47
CA GLY A 39 1.12 10.18 3.62
C GLY A 39 0.47 9.59 2.36
N LYS A 40 1.21 9.45 1.26
CA LYS A 40 0.69 8.88 0.00
C LYS A 40 0.19 7.46 0.23
N ARG A 41 -1.02 7.17 -0.21
CA ARG A 41 -1.65 5.84 -0.10
C ARG A 41 -1.50 5.09 -1.42
N LYS A 42 -1.22 3.81 -1.34
CA LYS A 42 -1.15 2.87 -2.46
C LYS A 42 -2.06 1.69 -2.12
N GLN A 43 -3.14 1.56 -2.88
CA GLN A 43 -4.09 0.46 -2.74
C GLN A 43 -4.00 -0.42 -3.98
N TRP A 44 -4.02 -1.74 -3.80
CA TRP A 44 -4.14 -2.68 -4.91
C TRP A 44 -4.91 -3.91 -4.44
N ILE A 45 -5.56 -4.57 -5.39
CA ILE A 45 -6.43 -5.71 -5.13
C ILE A 45 -5.71 -6.95 -5.64
N GLU A 46 -5.39 -7.88 -4.75
CA GLU A 46 -4.91 -9.21 -5.15
C GLU A 46 -6.06 -10.20 -5.05
N VAL A 47 -6.50 -10.71 -6.20
CA VAL A 47 -7.43 -11.85 -6.21
C VAL A 47 -6.67 -13.07 -5.69
N LYS A 48 -7.15 -13.74 -4.65
CA LYS A 48 -6.70 -15.09 -4.31
C LYS A 48 -6.96 -15.91 -5.56
N LYS A 49 -5.89 -16.23 -6.31
CA LYS A 49 -5.99 -17.11 -7.47
C LYS A 49 -6.58 -18.42 -6.97
N GLY A 50 -7.87 -18.61 -7.25
CA GLY A 50 -8.51 -19.91 -7.19
C GLY A 50 -7.64 -20.83 -8.02
N ARG A 51 -7.00 -21.77 -7.33
CA ARG A 51 -6.27 -22.87 -7.94
C ARG A 51 -7.29 -23.66 -8.74
N ARG A 52 -7.32 -23.46 -10.05
CA ARG A 52 -8.07 -24.29 -10.98
C ARG A 52 -7.10 -24.86 -12.00
#